data_AF-A0AAR2LML7-F1
#
_entry.id   AF-A0AAR2LML7-F1
#
_cell.length_a   1.000
_cell.length_b   1.000
_cell.length_c   1.000
_cell.angle_alpha   90.00
_cell.angle_beta   90.00
_cell.angle_gamma   90.00
#
_symmetry.space_group_name_H-M   'P 1'
#
loop_
_entity.id
_entity.type
_entity.pdbx_description
1 polymer ?
#
loop_
_entity_poly.entity_id
_entity_poly.type
_entity_poly.pdbx_seq_one_letter_code
_entity_poly.pdbx_strand_id
1 'polypeptide(L)'
;MNKFSKMCCISGDMENQVELEEKTRLINQVLELQNTLEDLSARVDAVKEENLKLKSENQVLGQYIENLMSASSVFQTTDSKSKRK
;
A
#
# COMPACT_ATOMS: atom_id res chain seq x y z
N MET A 1 58.66 16.34 -13.76
CA MET A 1 57.20 16.52 -13.93
C MET A 1 56.84 17.96 -13.64
N ASN A 2 56.26 18.69 -14.61
CA ASN A 2 55.94 20.11 -14.48
C ASN A 2 54.78 20.34 -13.49
N LYS A 3 54.89 21.39 -12.67
CA LYS A 3 53.85 21.82 -11.70
C LYS A 3 52.46 21.95 -12.34
N PHE A 4 52.39 22.39 -13.59
CA PHE A 4 51.16 22.51 -14.39
C PHE A 4 50.49 21.17 -14.71
N SER A 5 51.28 20.14 -15.05
CA SER A 5 50.74 18.80 -15.34
C SER A 5 50.18 18.16 -14.07
N LYS A 6 50.81 18.38 -12.92
CA LYS A 6 50.32 17.86 -11.64
C LYS A 6 49.04 18.54 -11.16
N MET A 7 48.86 19.84 -11.45
CA MET A 7 47.64 20.59 -11.13
C MET A 7 46.42 20.09 -11.93
N CYS A 8 46.59 19.84 -13.23
CA CYS A 8 45.50 19.38 -14.09
C CYS A 8 45.03 17.95 -13.74
N CYS A 9 45.94 17.06 -13.33
CA CYS A 9 45.57 15.74 -12.81
C CYS A 9 44.75 15.84 -11.51
N ILE A 10 45.14 16.73 -10.58
CA ILE A 10 44.39 16.95 -9.33
C ILE A 10 42.99 17.49 -9.61
N SER A 11 42.82 18.37 -10.61
CA SER A 11 41.49 18.87 -11.01
C SER A 11 40.57 17.77 -11.56
N GLY A 12 41.08 16.86 -12.39
CA GLY A 12 40.30 15.75 -12.92
C GLY A 12 39.93 14.70 -11.86
N ASP A 13 40.81 14.44 -10.90
CA ASP A 13 40.52 13.51 -9.79
C ASP A 13 39.47 14.09 -8.82
N MET A 14 39.46 15.41 -8.63
CA MET A 14 38.51 16.11 -7.77
C MET A 14 37.09 16.17 -8.38
N GLU A 15 36.97 16.37 -9.69
CA GLU A 15 35.67 16.29 -10.39
C GLU A 15 35.05 14.88 -10.33
N ASN A 16 35.86 13.83 -10.55
CA ASN A 16 35.42 12.44 -10.42
C ASN A 16 34.97 12.10 -8.99
N GLN A 17 35.62 12.67 -7.99
CA GLN A 17 35.25 12.46 -6.59
C GLN A 17 33.89 13.08 -6.26
N VAL A 18 33.62 14.30 -6.75
CA VAL A 18 32.31 14.96 -6.58
C VAL A 18 31.19 14.16 -7.27
N GLU A 19 31.42 13.69 -8.49
CA GLU A 19 30.44 12.84 -9.20
C GLU A 19 30.14 11.54 -8.42
N LEU A 20 31.17 10.92 -7.85
CA LEU A 20 31.01 9.71 -7.05
C LEU A 20 30.22 9.97 -5.76
N GLU A 21 30.45 11.10 -5.10
CA GLU A 21 29.72 11.52 -3.91
C GLU A 21 28.24 11.81 -4.22
N GLU A 22 27.95 12.51 -5.33
CA GLU A 22 26.58 12.74 -5.78
C GLU A 22 25.86 11.43 -6.13
N LYS A 23 26.53 10.54 -6.84
CA LYS A 23 26.00 9.21 -7.16
C LYS A 23 25.72 8.41 -5.90
N THR A 24 26.61 8.45 -4.91
CA THR A 24 26.42 7.78 -3.62
C THR A 24 25.23 8.35 -2.86
N ARG A 25 25.07 9.68 -2.87
CA ARG A 25 23.92 10.36 -2.25
C ARG A 25 22.60 9.95 -2.91
N LEU A 26 22.55 9.89 -4.24
CA LEU A 26 21.36 9.45 -4.98
C LEU A 26 21.03 7.98 -4.69
N ILE A 27 22.04 7.11 -4.63
CA ILE A 27 21.85 5.69 -4.26
C ILE A 27 21.21 5.59 -2.88
N ASN A 28 21.71 6.33 -1.88
CA ASN A 28 21.15 6.32 -0.54
C ASN A 28 19.69 6.80 -0.52
N GLN A 29 19.35 7.86 -1.25
CA GLN A 29 17.97 8.33 -1.37
C GLN A 29 17.05 7.27 -2.01
N VAL A 30 17.52 6.60 -3.05
CA VAL A 30 16.76 5.51 -3.70
C VAL A 30 16.52 4.37 -2.72
N LEU A 31 17.54 3.98 -1.94
CA LEU A 31 17.41 2.91 -0.95
C LEU A 31 16.42 3.27 0.18
N GLU A 32 16.46 4.51 0.68
CA GLU A 32 15.50 5.00 1.68
C GLU A 32 14.06 4.97 1.15
N LEU A 33 13.86 5.41 -0.10
CA LEU A 33 12.56 5.38 -0.76
C LEU A 33 12.07 3.94 -0.99
N GLN A 34 12.96 3.03 -1.39
CA GLN A 34 12.63 1.61 -1.57
C GLN A 34 12.17 0.99 -0.25
N ASN A 35 12.90 1.20 0.85
CA ASN A 35 12.52 0.72 2.18
C ASN A 35 11.15 1.27 2.60
N THR A 36 10.93 2.58 2.42
CA THR A 36 9.65 3.21 2.77
C THR A 36 8.48 2.66 1.94
N LEU A 37 8.73 2.40 0.65
CA LEU A 37 7.72 1.81 -0.24
C LEU A 37 7.39 0.38 0.15
N GLU A 38 8.39 -0.42 0.51
CA GLU A 38 8.20 -1.79 1.00
C GLU A 38 7.36 -1.81 2.28
N ASP A 39 7.70 -0.97 3.26
CA ASP A 39 6.92 -0.83 4.50
C ASP A 39 5.47 -0.42 4.21
N LEU A 40 5.26 0.53 3.31
CA LEU A 40 3.93 0.96 2.91
C LEU A 40 3.16 -0.16 2.20
N SER A 41 3.81 -0.92 1.33
CA SER A 41 3.20 -2.06 0.65
C SER A 41 2.75 -3.13 1.65
N ALA A 42 3.61 -3.49 2.60
CA ALA A 42 3.27 -4.45 3.64
C ALA A 42 2.07 -3.99 4.49
N ARG A 43 2.02 -2.70 4.84
CA ARG A 43 0.87 -2.11 5.56
C ARG A 43 -0.42 -2.16 4.74
N VAL A 44 -0.35 -1.89 3.44
CA VAL A 44 -1.51 -1.99 2.53
C VAL A 44 -2.02 -3.42 2.48
N ASP A 45 -1.14 -4.40 2.39
CA ASP A 45 -1.53 -5.81 2.35
C ASP A 45 -2.17 -6.27 3.67
N ALA A 46 -1.63 -5.84 4.81
CA ALA A 46 -2.24 -6.08 6.12
C ALA A 46 -3.66 -5.49 6.22
N VAL A 47 -3.86 -4.25 5.77
CA VAL A 47 -5.18 -3.60 5.76
C VAL A 47 -6.16 -4.31 4.82
N LYS A 48 -5.68 -4.78 3.66
CA LYS A 48 -6.52 -5.57 2.74
C LYS A 48 -6.96 -6.88 3.38
N GLU A 49 -6.06 -7.59 4.06
CA GLU A 49 -6.37 -8.84 4.73
C GLU A 49 -7.41 -8.63 5.85
N GLU A 50 -7.24 -7.61 6.68
CA GLU A 50 -8.20 -7.25 7.73
C GLU A 50 -9.56 -6.89 7.14
N ASN A 51 -9.58 -6.12 6.04
CA ASN A 51 -10.82 -5.77 5.35
C ASN A 51 -11.57 -7.00 4.83
N LEU A 52 -10.84 -7.99 4.28
CA LEU A 52 -11.43 -9.25 3.82
C LEU A 52 -12.04 -10.05 4.97
N LYS A 53 -11.36 -10.13 6.12
CA LYS A 53 -11.89 -10.78 7.33
C LYS A 53 -13.19 -10.11 7.79
N LEU A 54 -13.20 -8.79 7.90
CA LEU A 54 -14.39 -8.02 8.28
C LEU A 54 -15.56 -8.20 7.29
N LYS A 55 -15.28 -8.24 5.99
CA LYS A 55 -16.31 -8.52 4.97
C LYS A 55 -16.90 -9.92 5.13
N SER A 56 -16.07 -10.92 5.39
CA SER A 56 -16.53 -12.29 5.63
C SER A 56 -17.39 -12.38 6.89
N GLU A 57 -16.99 -11.74 7.98
CA GLU A 57 -17.77 -11.71 9.23
C GLU A 57 -19.11 -11.00 9.02
N ASN A 58 -19.10 -9.83 8.38
CA ASN A 58 -20.33 -9.10 8.05
C ASN A 58 -21.27 -9.90 7.16
N GLN A 59 -20.74 -10.69 6.22
CA GLN A 59 -21.57 -11.58 5.39
C GLN A 59 -22.26 -12.65 6.25
N VAL A 60 -21.53 -13.29 7.16
CA VAL A 60 -22.10 -14.31 8.06
C VAL A 60 -23.15 -13.70 8.98
N LEU A 61 -22.87 -12.53 9.56
CA LEU A 61 -23.82 -11.80 10.40
C LEU A 61 -25.06 -11.36 9.61
N GLY A 62 -24.88 -10.87 8.38
CA GLY A 62 -25.97 -10.52 7.48
C GLY A 62 -26.91 -11.70 7.21
N GLN A 63 -26.34 -12.86 6.87
CA GLN A 63 -27.13 -14.09 6.67
C GLN A 63 -27.85 -14.52 7.94
N TYR A 64 -27.21 -14.41 9.11
CA TYR A 64 -27.85 -14.73 10.38
C TYR A 64 -29.07 -13.85 10.64
N ILE A 65 -28.96 -12.55 10.39
CA ILE A 65 -30.08 -11.60 10.51
C ILE A 65 -31.19 -11.94 9.51
N GLU A 66 -30.87 -12.20 8.25
CA GLU A 66 -31.85 -12.62 7.23
C GLU A 66 -32.60 -13.89 7.61
N ASN A 67 -31.89 -14.87 8.16
CA ASN A 67 -32.49 -16.11 8.62
C ASN A 67 -33.45 -15.87 9.80
N LEU A 68 -33.08 -15.01 10.74
CA LEU A 68 -33.94 -14.62 11.86
C LEU A 68 -35.20 -13.86 11.39
N MET A 69 -35.04 -12.91 10.46
CA MET A 69 -36.17 -12.17 9.89
C MET A 69 -37.12 -13.11 9.12
N SER A 70 -36.58 -14.06 8.37
CA SER A 70 -37.37 -15.00 7.56
C SER A 70 -38.10 -16.05 8.40
N ALA A 71 -37.46 -16.54 9.47
CA ALA A 71 -38.03 -17.52 10.39
C ALA A 71 -39.01 -16.90 11.40
N SER A 72 -38.90 -15.60 11.66
CA SER A 72 -39.83 -14.88 12.52
C SER A 72 -41.08 -14.46 11.75
N SER A 73 -42.23 -15.04 12.13
CA SER A 73 -43.55 -14.68 11.60
C SER A 73 -43.92 -13.19 11.79
N VAL A 74 -43.23 -12.47 12.67
CA VAL A 74 -43.45 -11.03 12.93
C VAL A 74 -43.02 -10.15 11.75
N PHE A 75 -42.09 -10.60 10.90
CA PHE A 75 -41.59 -9.81 9.76
C PHE A 75 -42.22 -10.19 8.42
N GLN A 76 -43.11 -11.20 8.37
CA GLN A 76 -43.76 -11.66 7.13
C GLN A 76 -45.02 -10.84 6.75
N THR A 77 -45.43 -9.85 7.54
CA THR A 77 -46.70 -9.14 7.32
C THR A 77 -46.54 -7.73 6.73
N THR A 78 -46.02 -7.61 5.49
CA THR A 78 -46.35 -6.45 4.63
C THR A 78 -46.54 -6.76 3.14
N ASP A 79 -46.29 -7.98 2.64
CA ASP A 79 -46.53 -8.33 1.23
C ASP A 79 -47.87 -9.03 0.96
N SER A 80 -48.83 -8.96 1.88
CA SER A 80 -50.21 -9.35 1.55
C SER A 80 -50.95 -8.17 0.91
N LYS A 81 -50.87 -8.04 -0.44
CA LYS A 81 -51.91 -7.54 -1.38
C LYS A 81 -51.30 -6.81 -2.60
N SER A 82 -50.66 -7.54 -3.50
CA SER A 82 -50.62 -7.18 -4.94
C SER A 82 -50.71 -8.42 -5.80
N LYS A 83 -51.78 -9.21 -5.58
CA LYS A 83 -52.23 -10.24 -6.52
C LYS A 83 -53.74 -10.33 -6.46
N ARG A 84 -54.45 -9.33 -6.99
CA ARG A 84 -55.86 -9.46 -7.33
C ARG A 84 -56.17 -8.77 -8.67
N LYS A 85 -56.54 -9.65 -9.60
CA LYS A 85 -57.32 -9.48 -10.84
C LYS A 85 -56.59 -8.99 -12.07
#